data_AF-A0A7X8PMN3-F1
#
_entry.id   AF-A0A7X8PMN3-F1
#
_cell.length_a   1.000
_cell.length_b   1.000
_cell.length_c   1.000
_cell.angle_alpha   90.00
_cell.angle_beta   90.00
_cell.angle_gamma   90.00
#
_symmetry.space_group_name_H-M   'P 1'
#
loop_
_entity.id
_entity.type
_entity.pdbx_description
1 polymer ?
#
loop_
_entity_poly.entity_id
_entity_poly.type
_entity_poly.pdbx_seq_one_letter_code
_entity_poly.pdbx_strand_id
1 'polypeptide(L)'
;MLGKTGIWAADAPVSDGAVPVSGNSPLLAAVKGGEPDVMLNKAMEALGGMGKFVKKGQTVLIKPNMSWDCPPESGANTHPALVKCVVEQCLAAGA
;
A
#
# COMPACT_ATOMS: atom_id res chain seq x y z
N MET A 1 -10.43 19.24 -41.62
CA MET A 1 -9.32 19.34 -40.63
C MET A 1 -9.93 19.19 -39.25
N LEU A 2 -9.51 18.15 -38.51
CA LEU A 2 -10.12 17.76 -37.23
C LEU A 2 -9.88 18.80 -36.13
N GLY A 3 -10.94 19.10 -35.37
CA GLY A 3 -10.91 20.00 -34.23
C GLY A 3 -10.13 19.42 -33.05
N LYS A 4 -9.21 20.24 -32.50
CA LYS A 4 -8.55 19.99 -31.22
C LYS A 4 -9.42 20.60 -30.11
N THR A 5 -10.30 19.81 -29.51
CA THR A 5 -10.86 20.12 -28.19
C THR A 5 -9.92 19.55 -27.15
N GLY A 6 -9.05 20.41 -26.61
CA GLY A 6 -8.13 20.06 -25.53
C GLY A 6 -8.92 19.76 -24.25
N ILE A 7 -8.72 18.55 -23.72
CA ILE A 7 -9.34 18.00 -22.50
C ILE A 7 -8.55 18.34 -21.22
N TRP A 8 -7.53 19.20 -21.28
CA TRP A 8 -6.71 19.51 -20.10
C TRP A 8 -6.70 21.01 -19.83
N ALA A 9 -7.59 21.46 -18.94
CA ALA A 9 -7.42 22.72 -18.24
C ALA A 9 -6.33 22.50 -17.18
N ALA A 10 -5.12 22.97 -17.47
CA ALA A 10 -4.02 23.00 -16.52
C ALA A 10 -3.97 24.39 -15.88
N ASP A 11 -4.85 24.67 -14.90
CA ASP A 11 -4.79 25.94 -14.13
C ASP A 11 -5.39 25.84 -12.71
N ALA A 12 -5.53 24.64 -12.13
CA ALA A 12 -5.80 24.54 -10.70
C ALA A 12 -4.46 24.59 -9.95
N PRO A 13 -4.22 25.56 -9.04
CA PRO A 13 -3.07 25.48 -8.15
C PRO A 13 -3.24 24.21 -7.30
N VAL A 14 -2.27 23.30 -7.42
CA VAL A 14 -2.15 22.19 -6.47
C VAL A 14 -1.79 22.83 -5.15
N SER A 15 -2.76 22.91 -4.23
CA SER A 15 -2.45 23.27 -2.86
C SER A 15 -1.50 22.19 -2.32
N ASP A 16 -0.35 22.61 -1.77
CA ASP A 16 0.52 21.75 -0.96
C ASP A 16 -0.24 21.40 0.32
N GLY A 17 -1.29 20.57 0.19
CA GLY A 17 -2.22 20.16 1.21
C GLY A 17 -1.53 19.27 2.23
N ALA A 18 -0.58 19.85 2.96
CA ALA A 18 -0.05 19.31 4.19
C ALA A 18 -1.23 19.19 5.14
N VAL A 19 -1.86 18.02 5.11
CA VAL A 19 -2.86 17.65 6.10
C VAL A 19 -2.15 17.70 7.44
N PRO A 20 -2.61 18.52 8.41
CA PRO A 20 -2.00 18.56 9.71
C PRO A 20 -2.06 17.14 10.29
N VAL A 21 -0.89 16.55 10.54
CA VAL A 21 -0.76 15.20 11.10
C VAL A 21 -1.18 15.30 12.57
N SER A 22 -2.48 15.30 12.81
CA SER A 22 -3.08 15.23 14.14
C SER A 22 -3.28 13.76 14.47
N GLY A 23 -2.27 13.17 15.13
CA GLY A 23 -2.30 11.78 15.57
C GLY A 23 -0.92 11.27 15.94
N ASN A 24 -0.83 10.44 16.98
CA ASN A 24 0.42 9.89 17.49
C ASN A 24 1.06 8.82 16.57
N SER A 25 0.46 8.50 15.43
CA SER A 25 0.95 7.48 14.50
C SER A 25 1.73 8.10 13.35
N PRO A 26 2.85 7.49 12.92
CA PRO A 26 3.59 7.96 11.75
C PRO A 26 2.76 7.82 10.46
N LEU A 27 3.01 8.71 9.50
CA LEU A 27 2.49 8.60 8.13
C LEU A 27 3.27 7.58 7.28
N LEU A 28 4.54 7.33 7.61
CA LEU A 28 5.44 6.45 6.88
C LEU A 28 6.26 5.62 7.88
N ALA A 29 6.36 4.32 7.63
CA ALA A 29 7.24 3.42 8.36
C ALA A 29 8.27 2.80 7.38
N ALA A 30 9.55 2.92 7.71
CA ALA A 30 10.64 2.29 6.96
C ALA A 30 11.26 1.19 7.82
N VAL A 31 11.08 -0.07 7.40
CA VAL A 31 11.63 -1.25 8.07
C VAL A 31 12.61 -1.93 7.12
N LYS A 32 13.77 -2.34 7.65
CA LYS A 32 14.80 -3.04 6.88
C LYS A 32 15.37 -4.21 7.66
N GLY A 33 15.84 -5.21 6.93
CA GLY A 33 16.47 -6.41 7.47
C GLY A 33 15.44 -7.43 7.98
N GLY A 34 15.61 -8.68 7.55
CA GLY A 34 14.73 -9.80 7.87
C GLY A 34 13.86 -10.25 6.69
N GLU A 35 13.06 -11.28 6.96
CA GLU A 35 12.14 -11.87 5.98
C GLU A 35 10.92 -10.95 5.74
N PRO A 36 10.25 -11.06 4.56
CA PRO A 36 9.16 -10.17 4.18
C PRO A 36 7.99 -10.07 5.18
N ASP A 37 7.62 -11.17 5.81
CA ASP A 37 6.57 -11.26 6.82
C ASP A 37 6.95 -10.54 8.13
N VAL A 38 8.18 -10.75 8.61
CA VAL A 38 8.72 -10.09 9.79
C VAL A 38 8.77 -8.58 9.60
N MET A 39 9.22 -8.13 8.42
CA MET A 39 9.27 -6.71 8.10
C MET A 39 7.87 -6.10 7.99
N LEU A 40 6.91 -6.79 7.38
CA LEU A 40 5.53 -6.33 7.29
C LEU A 40 4.89 -6.20 8.68
N ASN A 41 5.05 -7.19 9.55
CA ASN A 41 4.49 -7.16 10.90
C ASN A 41 4.97 -5.93 11.68
N LYS A 42 6.28 -5.65 11.65
CA LYS A 42 6.87 -4.46 12.29
C LYS A 42 6.37 -3.15 11.67
N ALA A 43 6.25 -3.11 10.34
CA ALA A 43 5.74 -1.92 9.65
C ALA A 43 4.28 -1.64 10.03
N MET A 44 3.45 -2.69 10.07
CA MET A 44 2.04 -2.58 10.46
C MET A 44 1.88 -2.20 11.93
N GLU A 45 2.68 -2.76 12.84
CA GLU A 45 2.71 -2.36 14.25
C GLU A 45 3.01 -0.86 14.39
N ALA A 46 4.06 -0.37 13.72
CA ALA A 46 4.42 1.05 13.73
C ALA A 46 3.31 1.96 13.18
N LEU A 47 2.52 1.48 12.21
CA LEU A 47 1.40 2.22 11.61
C LEU A 47 0.11 2.17 12.43
N GLY A 48 0.03 1.35 13.48
CA GLY A 48 -1.15 1.16 14.32
C GLY A 48 -2.01 -0.07 13.99
N GLY A 49 -1.44 -1.04 13.28
CA GLY A 49 -2.03 -2.33 12.95
C GLY A 49 -2.95 -2.34 11.73
N MET A 50 -3.24 -3.55 11.22
CA MET A 50 -4.12 -3.73 10.04
C MET A 50 -5.54 -3.21 10.27
N GLY A 51 -6.05 -3.31 11.50
CA GLY A 51 -7.38 -2.80 11.87
C GLY A 51 -7.55 -1.29 11.70
N LYS A 52 -6.46 -0.52 11.52
CA LYS A 52 -6.53 0.89 11.14
C LYS A 52 -7.02 1.09 9.69
N PHE A 53 -6.70 0.15 8.80
CA PHE A 53 -6.98 0.22 7.37
C PHE A 53 -8.17 -0.65 6.95
N VAL A 54 -8.28 -1.85 7.52
CA VAL A 54 -9.33 -2.82 7.20
C VAL A 54 -10.32 -2.91 8.37
N LYS A 55 -11.61 -2.87 8.04
CA LYS A 55 -12.72 -3.01 9.00
C LYS A 55 -13.50 -4.28 8.70
N LYS A 56 -14.12 -4.85 9.74
CA LYS A 56 -14.92 -6.07 9.64
C LYS A 56 -15.99 -5.96 8.55
N GLY A 57 -16.06 -6.95 7.67
CA GLY A 57 -17.02 -7.07 6.57
C GLY A 57 -16.64 -6.30 5.30
N GLN A 58 -15.43 -5.75 5.21
CA GLN A 58 -14.95 -5.08 4.01
C GLN A 58 -14.34 -6.07 3.02
N THR A 59 -14.83 -6.05 1.77
CA THR A 59 -14.11 -6.69 0.67
C THR A 59 -12.82 -5.93 0.35
N VAL A 60 -11.67 -6.58 0.51
CA VAL A 60 -10.35 -6.00 0.24
C VAL A 60 -9.76 -6.58 -1.05
N LEU A 61 -9.34 -5.72 -1.98
CA LEU A 61 -8.57 -6.10 -3.15
C LEU A 61 -7.07 -5.89 -2.89
N ILE A 62 -6.27 -6.92 -3.13
CA ILE A 62 -4.80 -6.83 -3.03
C ILE A 62 -4.23 -6.84 -4.45
N LYS A 63 -3.46 -5.81 -4.78
CA LYS A 63 -2.85 -5.63 -6.12
C LYS A 63 -1.32 -5.81 -6.06
N PRO A 64 -0.81 -7.06 -6.08
CA PRO A 64 0.63 -7.27 -6.16
C PRO A 64 1.19 -6.78 -7.50
N ASN A 65 2.48 -6.47 -7.54
CA ASN A 65 3.22 -6.35 -8.79
C ASN A 65 3.53 -7.76 -9.32
N MET A 66 3.12 -8.08 -10.55
CA MET A 66 3.31 -9.40 -11.17
C MET A 66 3.44 -9.24 -12.70
N SER A 67 4.67 -9.08 -13.19
CA SER A 67 4.91 -8.78 -14.62
C SER A 67 6.03 -9.58 -15.26
N TRP A 68 6.83 -10.28 -14.48
CA TRP A 68 8.04 -10.95 -14.97
C TRP A 68 8.04 -12.43 -14.58
N ASP A 69 8.48 -13.30 -15.50
CA ASP A 69 8.73 -14.71 -15.19
C ASP A 69 10.12 -14.84 -14.53
N CYS A 70 10.17 -14.48 -13.25
CA CYS A 70 11.40 -14.44 -12.47
C CYS A 70 11.18 -15.07 -11.09
N PRO A 71 12.17 -15.78 -10.55
CA PRO A 71 12.04 -16.40 -9.24
C PRO A 71 12.02 -15.34 -8.13
N PRO A 72 11.39 -15.60 -6.96
CA PRO A 72 11.16 -14.61 -5.91
C PRO A 72 12.42 -13.88 -5.42
N GLU A 73 13.57 -14.57 -5.42
CA GLU A 73 14.87 -14.06 -4.98
C GLU A 73 15.38 -12.90 -5.84
N SER A 74 14.88 -12.78 -7.08
CA SER A 74 15.21 -11.66 -7.97
C SER A 74 14.61 -10.32 -7.53
N GLY A 75 13.53 -10.34 -6.74
CA GLY A 75 12.80 -9.13 -6.34
C GLY A 75 12.09 -8.39 -7.47
N ALA A 76 11.95 -8.98 -8.68
CA ALA A 76 11.32 -8.32 -9.83
C ALA A 76 9.80 -8.09 -9.65
N ASN A 77 9.14 -8.95 -8.87
CA ASN A 77 7.72 -8.90 -8.55
C ASN A 77 7.54 -8.72 -7.03
N THR A 78 6.31 -8.44 -6.59
CA THR A 78 6.01 -8.49 -5.16
C THR A 78 6.26 -9.90 -4.63
N HIS A 79 7.03 -10.03 -3.56
CA HIS A 79 7.39 -11.33 -3.00
C HIS A 79 6.14 -12.10 -2.56
N PRO A 80 5.94 -13.38 -2.95
CA PRO A 80 4.72 -14.12 -2.67
C PRO A 80 4.44 -14.29 -1.17
N ALA A 81 5.49 -14.45 -0.34
CA ALA A 81 5.34 -14.50 1.12
C ALA A 81 4.76 -13.19 1.70
N LEU A 82 5.10 -12.04 1.10
CA LEU A 82 4.53 -10.75 1.51
C LEU A 82 3.04 -10.68 1.17
N VAL A 83 2.66 -11.12 -0.03
CA VAL A 83 1.24 -11.18 -0.44
C VAL A 83 0.44 -12.06 0.51
N LYS A 84 0.94 -13.26 0.82
CA LYS A 84 0.32 -14.18 1.79
C LYS A 84 0.11 -13.49 3.14
N CYS A 85 1.15 -12.85 3.68
CA CYS A 85 1.07 -12.21 5.00
C CYS A 85 0.05 -11.07 5.02
N VAL A 86 -0.05 -10.25 3.95
CA VAL A 86 -1.08 -9.20 3.84
C VAL A 86 -2.48 -9.81 3.83
N VAL A 87 -2.70 -10.86 3.03
CA VAL A 87 -4.00 -11.56 2.98
C VAL A 87 -4.40 -12.05 4.37
N GLU A 88 -3.49 -12.73 5.07
CA GLU A 88 -3.74 -13.26 6.42
C GLU A 88 -4.09 -12.15 7.42
N GLN A 89 -3.39 -11.01 7.38
CA GLN A 89 -3.70 -9.87 8.24
C GLN A 89 -5.06 -9.23 7.92
N CYS A 90 -5.43 -9.12 6.64
CA CYS A 90 -6.75 -8.61 6.23
C CYS A 90 -7.89 -9.52 6.73
N LEU A 91 -7.74 -10.84 6.54
CA LEU A 91 -8.71 -11.83 7.04
C LEU A 91 -8.81 -11.80 8.56
N ALA A 92 -7.68 -11.70 9.27
CA ALA A 92 -7.65 -11.57 10.73
C ALA A 92 -8.32 -10.28 11.22
N ALA A 93 -8.27 -9.19 10.45
CA ALA A 93 -9.00 -7.95 10.72
C ALA A 93 -10.51 -8.06 10.41
N GLY A 94 -10.94 -9.17 9.82
CA GLY A 94 -12.33 -9.49 9.53
C GLY A 94 -12.83 -8.99 8.17
N ALA A 95 -11.93 -8.76 7.21
CA ALA A 95 -12.31 -8.52 5.81
C ALA A 95 -13.33 -9.57 5.32
#